data_AF-Q2TJK4-F1
#
_entry.id   AF-Q2TJK4-F1
#
_cell.length_a   1.000
_cell.length_b   1.000
_cell.length_c   1.000
_cell.angle_alpha   90.00
_cell.angle_beta   90.00
_cell.angle_gamma   90.00
#
_symmetry.space_group_name_H-M   'P 1'
#
loop_
_entity.id
_entity.type
_entity.pdbx_description
1 polymer ?
#
loop_
_entity_poly.entity_id
_entity_poly.type
_entity_poly.pdbx_seq_one_letter_code
_entity_poly.pdbx_strand_id
1 'polypeptide(L)'
;DDTYVAYGTFEELDTYTDAIQRWNISEIDRLPDYMKTSYKALLIFTRIMKRNCPRMERSYVVYYAKERMKEIVRNYNVEAKWFIEGYLPRVSEYLSNALATSTYYLLTTTSYLGMKSATKQDFEWLATNPQFLNPCDIMPKLITNLISLQVEKSRGQIATGIECYMRDYGVSTEEAMDKFQEMAENAWKDINQES
;
A
#
# COMPACT_ATOMS: atom_id res chain seq x y z
N ASP A 1 -7.73 2.06 -2.47
CA ASP A 1 -8.05 1.86 -1.06
C ASP A 1 -9.54 1.61 -0.88
N ASP A 2 -10.40 2.63 -0.90
CA ASP A 2 -11.85 2.49 -0.66
C ASP A 2 -12.54 1.34 -1.41
N THR A 3 -12.23 1.16 -2.70
CA THR A 3 -12.77 0.04 -3.50
C THR A 3 -12.48 -1.32 -2.86
N TYR A 4 -11.28 -1.53 -2.33
CA TYR A 4 -10.86 -2.79 -1.69
C TYR A 4 -11.40 -2.94 -0.26
N VAL A 5 -11.60 -1.84 0.46
CA VAL A 5 -11.97 -1.89 1.89
C VAL A 5 -13.49 -1.89 2.10
N ALA A 6 -14.26 -1.26 1.22
CA ALA A 6 -15.67 -0.95 1.50
C ALA A 6 -16.69 -1.30 0.41
N TYR A 7 -16.27 -1.60 -0.82
CA TYR A 7 -17.21 -1.71 -1.95
C TYR A 7 -17.10 -3.00 -2.76
N GLY A 8 -15.88 -3.41 -3.12
CA GLY A 8 -15.68 -4.51 -4.07
C GLY A 8 -15.97 -5.87 -3.45
N THR A 9 -16.64 -6.71 -4.22
CA THR A 9 -16.74 -8.15 -3.91
C THR A 9 -15.42 -8.86 -4.25
N PHE A 10 -15.21 -10.05 -3.70
CA PHE A 10 -14.00 -10.85 -3.94
C PHE A 10 -13.67 -10.99 -5.44
N GLU A 11 -14.65 -11.40 -6.25
CA GLU A 11 -14.46 -11.64 -7.69
C GLU A 11 -14.13 -10.35 -8.47
N GLU A 12 -14.76 -9.24 -8.07
CA GLU A 12 -14.50 -7.93 -8.68
C GLU A 12 -13.10 -7.42 -8.31
N LEU A 13 -12.66 -7.60 -7.06
CA LEU A 13 -11.34 -7.19 -6.60
C LEU A 13 -10.23 -8.01 -7.26
N ASP A 14 -10.41 -9.31 -7.44
CA ASP A 14 -9.47 -10.15 -8.19
C ASP A 14 -9.37 -9.70 -9.65
N THR A 15 -10.51 -9.40 -10.30
CA THR A 15 -10.54 -8.91 -11.68
C THR A 15 -9.90 -7.53 -11.79
N TYR A 16 -10.17 -6.63 -10.84
CA TYR A 16 -9.60 -5.28 -10.79
C TYR A 16 -8.08 -5.32 -10.54
N THR A 17 -7.63 -6.22 -9.65
CA THR A 17 -6.21 -6.47 -9.39
C THR A 17 -5.51 -6.93 -10.67
N ASP A 18 -6.03 -7.95 -11.35
CA ASP A 18 -5.46 -8.48 -12.59
C ASP A 18 -5.43 -7.42 -13.71
N ALA A 19 -6.49 -6.62 -13.87
CA ALA A 19 -6.53 -5.52 -14.82
C ALA A 19 -5.44 -4.47 -14.55
N ILE A 20 -5.15 -4.18 -13.29
CA ILE A 20 -4.04 -3.27 -12.89
C ILE A 20 -2.68 -3.92 -13.14
N GLN A 21 -2.52 -5.23 -12.88
CA GLN A 21 -1.27 -5.93 -13.20
C GLN A 21 -0.95 -5.87 -14.70
N ARG A 22 -1.96 -6.05 -15.56
CA ARG A 22 -1.84 -5.95 -17.03
C ARG A 22 -1.63 -4.52 -17.51
N TRP A 23 -2.25 -3.55 -16.84
CA TRP A 23 -2.14 -2.12 -17.12
C TRP A 23 -2.47 -1.75 -18.58
N ASN A 24 -3.59 -2.27 -19.09
CA ASN A 24 -4.00 -2.09 -20.49
C ASN A 24 -5.45 -1.64 -20.57
N ILE A 25 -5.74 -0.66 -21.42
CA ILE A 25 -7.10 -0.15 -21.63
C ILE A 25 -8.06 -1.25 -22.13
N SER A 26 -7.55 -2.30 -22.80
CA SER A 26 -8.36 -3.45 -23.21
C SER A 26 -8.99 -4.22 -22.06
N GLU A 27 -8.44 -4.12 -20.84
CA GLU A 27 -8.98 -4.81 -19.67
C GLU A 27 -10.26 -4.16 -19.12
N ILE A 28 -10.61 -2.97 -19.61
CA ILE A 28 -11.68 -2.16 -19.01
C ILE A 28 -13.06 -2.80 -19.10
N ASP A 29 -13.32 -3.56 -20.17
CA ASP A 29 -14.62 -4.18 -20.40
C ASP A 29 -14.86 -5.37 -19.47
N ARG A 30 -13.80 -5.87 -18.80
CA ARG A 30 -13.89 -6.90 -17.76
C ARG A 30 -14.36 -6.35 -16.42
N LEU A 31 -14.31 -5.04 -16.22
CA LEU A 31 -14.57 -4.40 -14.94
C LEU A 31 -16.04 -3.99 -14.80
N PRO A 32 -16.62 -4.00 -13.59
CA PRO A 32 -17.89 -3.35 -13.31
C PRO A 32 -17.83 -1.84 -13.59
N ASP A 33 -18.97 -1.23 -13.94
CA ASP A 33 -19.02 0.18 -14.38
C ASP A 33 -18.46 1.17 -13.35
N TYR A 34 -18.68 0.94 -12.06
CA TYR A 34 -18.15 1.83 -11.00
C TYR A 34 -16.62 1.78 -10.91
N MET A 35 -15.99 0.64 -11.20
CA MET A 35 -14.54 0.46 -11.22
C MET A 35 -13.88 0.99 -12.49
N LYS A 36 -14.62 1.08 -13.61
CA LYS A 36 -14.07 1.61 -14.87
C LYS A 36 -13.55 3.04 -14.72
N THR A 37 -14.22 3.85 -13.89
CA THR A 37 -13.85 5.25 -13.66
C THR A 37 -12.48 5.37 -12.99
N SER A 38 -12.27 4.65 -11.89
CA SER A 38 -10.98 4.63 -11.18
C SER A 38 -9.88 4.01 -12.04
N TYR A 39 -10.17 2.96 -12.80
CA TYR A 39 -9.22 2.35 -13.74
C TYR A 39 -8.77 3.32 -14.84
N LYS A 40 -9.73 4.04 -15.47
CA LYS A 40 -9.42 5.09 -16.46
C LYS A 40 -8.55 6.19 -15.86
N ALA A 41 -8.88 6.65 -14.65
CA ALA A 41 -8.11 7.67 -13.96
C ALA A 41 -6.65 7.24 -13.75
N LEU A 42 -6.41 6.00 -13.34
CA LEU A 42 -5.06 5.43 -13.19
C LEU A 42 -4.27 5.42 -14.50
N LEU A 43 -4.90 4.99 -15.60
CA LEU A 43 -4.26 4.98 -16.92
C LEU A 43 -3.98 6.40 -17.43
N ILE A 44 -4.89 7.35 -17.17
CA ILE A 44 -4.70 8.77 -17.51
C ILE A 44 -3.54 9.37 -16.72
N PHE A 45 -3.45 9.11 -15.42
CA PHE A 45 -2.35 9.57 -14.58
C PHE A 45 -0.99 9.11 -15.14
N THR A 46 -0.90 7.86 -15.58
CA THR A 46 0.29 7.33 -16.27
C THR A 46 0.65 8.13 -17.52
N ARG A 47 -0.36 8.47 -18.34
CA ARG A 47 -0.16 9.25 -19.56
C ARG A 47 0.29 10.67 -19.25
N ILE A 48 -0.23 11.28 -18.19
CA ILE A 48 0.18 12.60 -17.70
C ILE A 48 1.64 12.57 -17.26
N MET A 49 2.04 11.58 -16.46
CA MET A 49 3.45 11.40 -16.05
C MET A 49 4.38 11.27 -17.26
N LYS A 50 3.99 10.47 -18.27
CA LYS A 50 4.75 10.33 -19.53
C LYS A 50 4.90 11.67 -20.27
N ARG A 51 3.81 12.45 -20.39
CA ARG A 51 3.84 13.77 -21.07
C ARG A 51 4.74 14.77 -20.35
N ASN A 52 4.71 14.76 -19.02
CA ASN A 52 5.52 15.65 -18.19
C ASN A 52 6.99 15.18 -18.04
N CYS A 53 7.33 14.01 -18.57
CA CYS A 53 8.70 13.52 -18.71
C CYS A 53 9.13 13.50 -20.20
N PRO A 54 9.25 14.66 -20.88
CA PRO A 54 9.43 14.74 -22.33
C PRO A 54 10.79 14.29 -22.84
N ARG A 55 11.79 14.03 -21.98
CA ARG A 55 13.08 13.47 -22.39
C ARG A 55 13.01 11.94 -22.31
N MET A 56 13.30 11.28 -23.43
CA MET A 56 13.38 9.81 -23.58
C MET A 56 14.21 9.15 -22.47
N GLU A 57 15.18 9.90 -21.93
CA GLU A 57 16.05 9.56 -20.81
C GLU A 57 15.31 9.22 -19.50
N ARG A 58 14.13 9.78 -19.19
CA ARG A 58 13.42 9.56 -17.91
C ARG A 58 12.20 8.63 -18.01
N SER A 59 12.10 7.84 -19.09
CA SER A 59 11.02 6.86 -19.27
C SER A 59 10.97 5.80 -18.15
N TYR A 60 12.12 5.50 -17.52
CA TYR A 60 12.24 4.60 -16.38
C TYR A 60 11.39 5.03 -15.17
N VAL A 61 11.15 6.33 -14.98
CA VAL A 61 10.42 6.82 -13.81
C VAL A 61 8.97 6.33 -13.81
N VAL A 62 8.33 6.36 -14.98
CA VAL A 62 6.95 5.85 -15.15
C VAL A 62 6.90 4.35 -14.91
N TYR A 63 7.96 3.62 -15.27
CA TYR A 63 8.05 2.19 -14.98
C TYR A 63 8.04 1.93 -13.46
N TYR A 64 8.91 2.58 -12.69
CA TYR A 64 8.96 2.38 -11.23
C TYR A 64 7.66 2.77 -10.53
N ALA A 65 7.05 3.90 -10.90
CA ALA A 65 5.76 4.30 -10.34
C ALA A 65 4.65 3.27 -10.64
N LYS A 66 4.63 2.70 -11.85
CA LYS A 66 3.69 1.63 -12.22
C LYS A 66 3.90 0.37 -11.39
N GLU A 67 5.16 -0.07 -11.24
CA GLU A 67 5.46 -1.29 -10.49
C GLU A 67 5.11 -1.14 -8.99
N ARG A 68 5.34 0.03 -8.40
CA ARG A 68 4.89 0.34 -7.03
C ARG A 68 3.38 0.34 -6.87
N MET A 69 2.66 0.91 -7.85
CA MET A 69 1.20 0.87 -7.81
C MET A 69 0.68 -0.57 -7.93
N LYS A 70 1.27 -1.38 -8.79
CA LYS A 70 0.91 -2.80 -8.92
C LYS A 70 1.16 -3.57 -7.63
N GLU A 71 2.26 -3.30 -6.95
CA GLU A 71 2.59 -3.87 -5.64
C GLU A 71 1.51 -3.55 -4.61
N ILE A 72 1.23 -2.26 -4.38
CA ILE A 72 0.18 -1.83 -3.44
C ILE A 72 -1.16 -2.52 -3.73
N VAL A 73 -1.54 -2.58 -5.01
CA VAL A 73 -2.81 -3.18 -5.41
C VAL A 73 -2.85 -4.70 -5.17
N ARG A 74 -1.74 -5.42 -5.34
CA ARG A 74 -1.65 -6.84 -4.93
C ARG A 74 -1.85 -6.98 -3.43
N ASN A 75 -1.22 -6.12 -2.65
CA ASN A 75 -1.28 -6.18 -1.19
C ASN A 75 -2.63 -5.72 -0.63
N TYR A 76 -3.33 -4.79 -1.29
CA TYR A 76 -4.73 -4.48 -0.99
C TYR A 76 -5.65 -5.68 -1.26
N ASN A 77 -5.40 -6.42 -2.35
CA ASN A 77 -6.16 -7.62 -2.62
C ASN A 77 -5.94 -8.69 -1.54
N VAL A 78 -4.69 -8.86 -1.07
CA VAL A 78 -4.39 -9.75 0.07
C VAL A 78 -5.16 -9.33 1.33
N GLU A 79 -5.13 -8.05 1.69
CA GLU A 79 -5.90 -7.51 2.83
C GLU A 79 -7.40 -7.76 2.68
N ALA A 80 -7.96 -7.53 1.48
CA ALA A 80 -9.37 -7.80 1.22
C ALA A 80 -9.72 -9.29 1.34
N LYS A 81 -8.84 -10.19 0.89
CA LYS A 81 -9.02 -11.65 1.05
C LYS A 81 -9.03 -12.05 2.52
N TRP A 82 -8.08 -11.55 3.30
CA TRP A 82 -8.05 -11.79 4.75
C TRP A 82 -9.34 -11.35 5.43
N PHE A 83 -9.86 -10.18 5.05
CA PHE A 83 -11.12 -9.67 5.56
C PHE A 83 -12.33 -10.55 5.16
N ILE A 84 -12.47 -10.87 3.87
CA ILE A 84 -13.63 -11.61 3.35
C ILE A 84 -13.67 -13.06 3.86
N GLU A 85 -12.51 -13.72 3.92
CA GLU A 85 -12.39 -15.10 4.42
C GLU A 85 -12.36 -15.16 5.96
N GLY A 86 -12.25 -14.01 6.63
CA GLY A 86 -12.01 -13.91 8.06
C GLY A 86 -10.69 -14.55 8.51
N TYR A 87 -9.72 -14.63 7.60
CA TYR A 87 -8.39 -15.10 7.93
C TYR A 87 -7.67 -14.04 8.75
N LEU A 88 -7.19 -14.47 9.91
CA LEU A 88 -6.37 -13.66 10.78
C LEU A 88 -4.90 -14.10 10.57
N PRO A 89 -4.06 -13.32 9.86
CA PRO A 89 -2.65 -13.66 9.59
C PRO A 89 -1.77 -13.46 10.82
N ARG A 90 -0.60 -14.09 10.87
CA ARG A 90 0.42 -13.79 11.91
C ARG A 90 0.81 -12.31 11.85
N VAL A 91 1.18 -11.69 12.96
CA VAL A 91 1.63 -10.30 13.02
C VAL A 91 2.76 -10.05 12.04
N SER A 92 3.72 -10.95 11.93
CA SER A 92 4.82 -10.82 10.96
C SER A 92 4.33 -10.83 9.51
N GLU A 93 3.33 -11.65 9.21
CA GLU A 93 2.69 -11.75 7.89
C GLU A 93 1.87 -10.48 7.60
N TYR A 94 1.07 -10.04 8.57
CA TYR A 94 0.33 -8.78 8.51
C TYR A 94 1.25 -7.60 8.24
N LEU A 95 2.29 -7.41 9.06
CA LEU A 95 3.22 -6.28 8.95
C LEU A 95 3.94 -6.28 7.60
N SER A 96 4.31 -7.45 7.07
CA SER A 96 4.91 -7.56 5.74
C SER A 96 3.97 -7.05 4.64
N ASN A 97 2.66 -7.32 4.73
CA ASN A 97 1.69 -6.79 3.78
C ASN A 97 1.38 -5.31 4.03
N ALA A 98 1.28 -4.94 5.30
CA ALA A 98 0.96 -3.61 5.79
C ALA A 98 2.01 -2.56 5.39
N LEU A 99 3.28 -2.97 5.31
CA LEU A 99 4.38 -2.15 4.76
C LEU A 99 4.07 -1.68 3.34
N ALA A 100 3.63 -2.59 2.46
CA ALA A 100 3.28 -2.24 1.09
C ALA A 100 1.99 -1.41 1.04
N THR A 101 0.95 -1.77 1.81
CA THR A 101 -0.34 -1.05 1.79
C THR A 101 -0.30 0.32 2.46
N SER A 102 0.79 0.68 3.16
CA SER A 102 1.04 2.03 3.68
C SER A 102 1.05 3.11 2.59
N THR A 103 1.32 2.73 1.34
CA THR A 103 1.52 3.60 0.16
C THR A 103 2.77 4.47 0.16
N TYR A 104 3.58 4.46 1.23
CA TYR A 104 4.72 5.38 1.37
C TYR A 104 5.86 5.10 0.37
N TYR A 105 6.14 3.84 0.01
CA TYR A 105 7.05 3.54 -1.10
C TYR A 105 6.59 4.13 -2.44
N LEU A 106 5.27 4.12 -2.72
CA LEU A 106 4.73 4.76 -3.93
C LEU A 106 4.83 6.28 -3.82
N LEU A 107 4.50 6.88 -2.68
CA LEU A 107 4.59 8.33 -2.48
C LEU A 107 6.04 8.81 -2.59
N THR A 108 7.00 8.08 -2.03
CA THR A 108 8.43 8.35 -2.14
C THR A 108 8.91 8.22 -3.58
N THR A 109 8.53 7.13 -4.27
CA THR A 109 8.87 6.94 -5.69
C THR A 109 8.25 8.03 -6.56
N THR A 110 7.03 8.47 -6.26
CA THR A 110 6.34 9.49 -7.05
C THR A 110 6.82 10.91 -6.72
N SER A 111 7.29 11.20 -5.52
CA SER A 111 7.89 12.52 -5.22
C SER A 111 9.15 12.77 -6.05
N TYR A 112 9.91 11.72 -6.38
CA TYR A 112 11.12 11.79 -7.21
C TYR A 112 10.81 12.11 -8.69
N LEU A 113 9.55 11.94 -9.15
CA LEU A 113 9.13 12.32 -10.52
C LEU A 113 9.43 13.79 -10.80
N GLY A 114 9.08 14.68 -9.86
CA GLY A 114 9.23 16.12 -10.00
C GLY A 114 10.66 16.62 -9.83
N MET A 115 11.55 15.80 -9.26
CA MET A 115 12.93 16.16 -8.95
C MET A 115 13.80 16.02 -10.20
N LYS A 116 14.32 17.14 -10.73
CA LYS A 116 15.20 17.13 -11.91
C LYS A 116 16.55 16.47 -11.65
N SER A 117 16.98 16.42 -10.39
CA SER A 117 18.22 15.78 -9.96
C SER A 117 18.12 14.26 -9.82
N ALA A 118 16.91 13.70 -9.72
CA ALA A 118 16.74 12.26 -9.51
C ALA A 118 17.10 11.45 -10.78
N THR A 119 18.11 10.61 -10.62
CA THR A 119 18.74 9.75 -11.62
C THR A 119 18.10 8.37 -11.65
N LYS A 120 18.45 7.53 -12.64
CA LYS A 120 17.98 6.14 -12.69
C LYS A 120 18.45 5.32 -11.48
N GLN A 121 19.66 5.57 -11.00
CA GLN A 121 20.25 4.88 -9.85
C GLN A 121 19.44 5.13 -8.58
N ASP A 122 18.90 6.33 -8.40
CA ASP A 122 18.05 6.65 -7.26
C ASP A 122 16.77 5.80 -7.26
N PHE A 123 16.16 5.58 -8.42
CA PHE A 123 14.99 4.71 -8.54
C PHE A 123 15.32 3.23 -8.40
N GLU A 124 16.47 2.79 -8.92
CA GLU A 124 16.96 1.42 -8.75
C GLU A 124 17.21 1.12 -7.27
N TRP A 125 17.81 2.06 -6.54
CA TRP A 125 18.00 1.98 -5.10
C TRP A 125 16.68 2.02 -4.32
N LEU A 126 15.76 2.93 -4.66
CA LEU A 126 14.42 2.93 -4.05
C LEU A 126 13.69 1.60 -4.28
N ALA A 127 13.87 0.97 -5.44
CA ALA A 127 13.25 -0.31 -5.77
C ALA A 127 13.77 -1.50 -4.94
N THR A 128 14.91 -1.37 -4.26
CA THR A 128 15.42 -2.42 -3.36
C THR A 128 14.79 -2.42 -1.97
N ASN A 129 13.79 -1.55 -1.71
CA ASN A 129 13.19 -1.35 -0.38
C ASN A 129 14.28 -1.10 0.68
N PRO A 130 15.04 0.00 0.53
CA PRO A 130 16.18 0.26 1.41
C PRO A 130 15.69 0.37 2.86
N GLN A 131 16.38 -0.31 3.78
CA GLN A 131 15.88 -0.56 5.14
C GLN A 131 15.54 0.73 5.91
N PHE A 132 16.24 1.82 5.63
CA PHE A 132 16.00 3.15 6.22
C PHE A 132 14.60 3.72 5.90
N LEU A 133 13.94 3.28 4.82
CA LEU A 133 12.56 3.67 4.52
C LEU A 133 11.54 2.87 5.33
N ASN A 134 11.89 1.66 5.78
CA ASN A 134 10.93 0.79 6.48
C ASN A 134 10.28 1.49 7.69
N PRO A 135 11.02 2.25 8.54
CA PRO A 135 10.41 3.05 9.60
C PRO A 135 9.42 4.10 9.07
N CYS A 136 9.76 4.79 7.97
CA CYS A 136 8.90 5.78 7.32
C CYS A 136 7.61 5.15 6.76
N ASP A 137 7.67 3.90 6.28
CA ASP A 137 6.54 3.17 5.72
C ASP A 137 5.64 2.55 6.82
N ILE A 138 6.26 1.95 7.84
CA ILE A 138 5.51 1.21 8.86
C ILE A 138 4.85 2.11 9.89
N MET A 139 5.51 3.21 10.31
CA MET A 139 5.00 4.11 11.34
C MET A 139 3.60 4.66 11.00
N PRO A 140 3.34 5.21 9.80
CA PRO A 140 2.01 5.70 9.43
C PRO A 140 0.95 4.61 9.49
N LYS A 141 1.29 3.37 9.10
CA LYS A 141 0.36 2.24 9.16
C LYS A 141 0.10 1.83 10.61
N LEU A 142 1.10 1.80 11.48
CA LEU A 142 0.92 1.52 12.92
C LEU A 142 0.00 2.56 13.57
N ILE A 143 0.24 3.85 13.31
CA ILE A 143 -0.60 4.95 13.80
C ILE A 143 -2.02 4.82 13.25
N THR A 144 -2.17 4.48 11.97
CA THR A 144 -3.49 4.25 11.37
C THR A 144 -4.23 3.15 12.11
N ASN A 145 -3.60 1.99 12.35
CA ASN A 145 -4.22 0.88 13.10
C ASN A 145 -4.69 1.28 14.51
N LEU A 146 -3.99 2.19 15.18
CA LEU A 146 -4.38 2.70 16.50
C LEU A 146 -5.61 3.62 16.40
N ILE A 147 -5.60 4.56 15.44
CA ILE A 147 -6.65 5.58 15.30
C ILE A 147 -7.94 4.99 14.69
N SER A 148 -7.81 4.08 13.72
CA SER A 148 -8.94 3.51 12.98
C SER A 148 -9.59 2.31 13.68
N LEU A 149 -8.98 1.74 14.73
CA LEU A 149 -9.41 0.48 15.36
C LEU A 149 -10.92 0.41 15.62
N GLN A 150 -11.49 1.42 16.27
CA GLN A 150 -12.91 1.42 16.64
C GLN A 150 -13.82 1.53 15.40
N VAL A 151 -13.40 2.31 14.40
CA VAL A 151 -14.14 2.46 13.15
C VAL A 151 -14.08 1.16 12.34
N GLU A 152 -12.91 0.56 12.22
CA GLU A 152 -12.70 -0.73 11.53
C GLU A 152 -13.52 -1.84 12.19
N LYS A 153 -13.49 -1.94 13.53
CA LYS A 153 -14.34 -2.87 14.28
C LYS A 153 -15.82 -2.64 14.03
N SER A 154 -16.29 -1.39 14.01
CA SER A 154 -17.69 -1.07 13.74
C SER A 154 -18.15 -1.47 12.34
N ARG A 155 -17.21 -1.59 11.39
CA ARG A 155 -17.44 -2.05 10.02
C ARG A 155 -17.32 -3.58 9.88
N GLY A 156 -17.07 -4.29 10.98
CA GLY A 156 -16.90 -5.74 10.99
C GLY A 156 -15.51 -6.20 10.55
N GLN A 157 -14.53 -5.29 10.42
CA GLN A 157 -13.17 -5.64 10.03
C GLN A 157 -12.48 -6.40 11.16
N ILE A 158 -12.33 -7.71 10.94
CA ILE A 158 -11.71 -8.61 11.91
C ILE A 158 -10.19 -8.72 11.72
N ALA A 159 -9.67 -8.58 10.50
CA ALA A 159 -8.25 -8.66 10.18
C ALA A 159 -7.51 -7.32 10.33
N THR A 160 -7.60 -6.68 11.51
CA THR A 160 -6.79 -5.50 11.83
C THR A 160 -5.44 -5.90 12.42
N GLY A 161 -4.46 -4.99 12.40
CA GLY A 161 -3.14 -5.27 12.97
C GLY A 161 -3.18 -5.56 14.46
N ILE A 162 -4.04 -4.85 15.20
CA ILE A 162 -4.26 -5.05 16.63
C ILE A 162 -4.84 -6.44 16.91
N GLU A 163 -5.85 -6.86 16.14
CA GLU A 163 -6.45 -8.20 16.27
C GLU A 163 -5.45 -9.31 15.93
N CYS A 164 -4.62 -9.12 14.90
CA CYS A 164 -3.54 -10.05 14.57
C CYS A 164 -2.57 -10.20 15.75
N TYR A 165 -2.24 -9.10 16.44
CA TYR A 165 -1.33 -9.10 17.58
C TYR A 165 -1.92 -9.76 18.81
N MET A 166 -3.16 -9.42 19.14
CA MET A 166 -3.88 -10.07 20.24
C MET A 166 -3.95 -11.58 20.04
N ARG A 167 -4.25 -12.05 18.83
CA ARG A 167 -4.33 -13.49 18.52
C ARG A 167 -2.97 -14.17 18.63
N ASP A 168 -1.92 -13.59 18.07
CA ASP A 168 -0.59 -14.22 18.05
C ASP A 168 0.06 -14.32 19.43
N TYR A 169 -0.11 -13.29 20.25
CA TYR A 169 0.57 -13.19 21.54
C TYR A 169 -0.36 -13.48 22.73
N GLY A 170 -1.66 -13.67 22.51
CA GLY A 170 -2.63 -13.96 23.55
C GLY A 170 -2.83 -12.80 24.55
N VAL A 171 -2.69 -11.56 24.08
CA VAL A 171 -2.72 -10.35 24.90
C VAL A 171 -4.03 -9.58 24.75
N SER A 172 -4.30 -8.67 25.69
CA SER A 172 -5.44 -7.75 25.64
C SER A 172 -5.31 -6.71 24.53
N THR A 173 -6.41 -6.03 24.19
CA THR A 173 -6.40 -4.91 23.25
C THR A 173 -5.51 -3.77 23.72
N GLU A 174 -5.51 -3.46 25.02
CA GLU A 174 -4.67 -2.40 25.59
C GLU A 174 -3.17 -2.73 25.42
N GLU A 175 -2.76 -3.95 25.78
CA GLU A 175 -1.36 -4.40 25.61
C GLU A 175 -0.93 -4.42 24.14
N ALA A 176 -1.82 -4.80 23.22
CA ALA A 176 -1.54 -4.76 21.79
C ALA A 176 -1.40 -3.31 21.26
N MET A 177 -2.25 -2.40 21.73
CA MET A 177 -2.17 -0.98 21.39
C MET A 177 -0.88 -0.34 21.92
N ASP A 178 -0.53 -0.62 23.18
CA ASP A 178 0.72 -0.15 23.78
C ASP A 178 1.93 -0.63 22.96
N LYS A 179 1.90 -1.89 22.49
CA LYS A 179 2.99 -2.39 21.64
C LYS A 179 3.06 -1.69 20.29
N PHE A 180 1.92 -1.45 19.64
CA PHE A 180 1.89 -0.71 18.38
C PHE A 180 2.39 0.73 18.54
N GLN A 181 2.07 1.37 19.67
CA GLN A 181 2.61 2.68 20.01
C GLN A 181 4.13 2.62 20.22
N GLU A 182 4.63 1.65 20.97
CA GLU A 182 6.08 1.45 21.16
C GLU A 182 6.81 1.24 19.82
N MET A 183 6.23 0.43 18.92
CA MET A 183 6.77 0.22 17.58
C MET A 183 6.80 1.51 16.75
N ALA A 184 5.76 2.34 16.83
CA ALA A 184 5.72 3.63 16.16
C ALA A 184 6.75 4.62 16.73
N GLU A 185 6.92 4.66 18.05
CA GLU A 185 7.94 5.48 18.71
C GLU A 185 9.36 5.04 18.35
N ASN A 186 9.61 3.73 18.24
CA ASN A 186 10.90 3.21 17.81
C ASN A 186 11.18 3.52 16.34
N ALA A 187 10.19 3.35 15.46
CA ALA A 187 10.32 3.76 14.06
C ALA A 187 10.63 5.27 13.93
N TRP A 188 10.00 6.12 14.75
CA TRP A 188 10.33 7.55 14.80
C TRP A 188 11.78 7.81 15.25
N LYS A 189 12.29 7.07 16.23
CA LYS A 189 13.70 7.18 16.65
C LYS A 189 14.65 6.78 15.53
N ASP A 190 14.36 5.71 14.81
CA ASP A 190 15.18 5.23 13.69
C ASP A 190 15.27 6.30 12.59
N ILE A 191 14.14 6.90 12.21
CA ILE A 191 14.09 8.02 11.23
C ILE A 191 15.01 9.18 11.66
N ASN A 192 15.02 9.52 12.95
CA ASN A 192 15.84 10.62 13.47
C ASN A 192 17.32 10.28 13.63
N GLN A 193 17.69 9.00 13.74
CA GLN A 193 19.09 8.56 13.80
C GLN A 193 19.73 8.48 12.41
N GLU A 194 18.91 8.27 11.38
CA GLU A 194 19.34 8.15 9.99
C GLU A 194 19.24 9.49 9.20
N SER A 195 18.72 10.55 9.82
CA SER A 195 18.62 11.93 9.27
C SER A 195 19.87 12.77 9.57
#